data_AF-A0A6J4X4M2-F1
#
_entry.id   AF-A0A6J4X4M2-F1
#
_cell.length_a   1.000
_cell.length_b   1.000
_cell.length_c   1.000
_cell.angle_alpha   90.00
_cell.angle_beta   90.00
_cell.angle_gamma   90.00
#
_symmetry.space_group_name_H-M   'P 1'
#
loop_
_entity.id
_entity.type
_entity.pdbx_description
1 polymer ?
#
loop_
_entity_poly.entity_id
_entity_poly.type
_entity_poly.pdbx_seq_one_letter_code
_entity_poly.pdbx_strand_id
1 'polypeptide(L)' 'MPSIIGYKDDGTNSWQEHLCLVKPDAVLEAEDAASAISEKHLADARKILNSGGSSQDFAISLRQEGYKSLSDFRVVKDA' A
#
# COMPACT_ATOMS: atom_id res chain seq x y z
N MET A 1 1.62 -10.12 8.05
CA MET A 1 1.21 -10.08 6.63
C MET A 1 1.59 -8.70 6.08
N PRO A 2 2.34 -8.58 4.98
CA PRO A 2 2.70 -7.29 4.41
C PRO A 2 1.46 -6.51 3.97
N SER A 3 1.39 -5.25 4.40
CA SER A 3 0.32 -4.31 4.05
C SER A 3 0.87 -2.93 3.73
N ILE A 4 0.14 -2.18 2.91
CA ILE A 4 0.43 -0.80 2.53
C ILE A 4 -0.84 0.03 2.74
N ILE A 5 -0.75 1.07 3.57
CA ILE A 5 -1.82 2.05 3.77
C ILE A 5 -1.61 3.20 2.78
N GLY A 6 -2.63 3.48 1.97
CA GLY A 6 -2.68 4.62 1.07
C GLY A 6 -3.48 5.76 1.67
N TYR A 7 -2.90 6.95 1.66
CA TYR A 7 -3.54 8.18 2.12
C TYR A 7 -4.03 8.99 0.93
N LYS A 8 -5.14 9.72 1.12
CA LYS A 8 -5.67 10.68 0.17
C LYS A 8 -5.82 12.04 0.84
N ASP A 9 -5.41 13.09 0.14
CA ASP A 9 -5.69 14.46 0.54
C ASP A 9 -7.19 14.73 0.40
N ASP A 10 -7.82 15.19 1.47
CA ASP A 10 -9.24 15.53 1.52
C ASP A 10 -9.54 16.99 1.13
N GLY A 11 -8.50 17.78 0.78
CA GLY A 11 -8.61 19.18 0.41
C GLY A 11 -8.75 20.13 1.62
N THR A 12 -8.76 19.59 2.85
CA THR A 12 -8.77 20.36 4.11
C THR A 12 -7.42 20.35 4.81
N ASN A 13 -6.33 20.24 4.02
CA ASN A 13 -4.96 20.18 4.51
C ASN A 13 -4.72 18.97 5.45
N SER A 14 -5.49 17.90 5.23
CA SER A 14 -5.54 16.71 6.07
C SER A 14 -5.40 15.49 5.16
N TRP A 15 -4.54 14.55 5.56
CA TRP A 15 -4.36 13.28 4.87
C TRP A 15 -5.19 12.23 5.59
N GLN A 16 -6.15 11.63 4.88
CA GLN A 16 -7.00 10.58 5.43
C GLN A 16 -6.62 9.23 4.83
N GLU A 17 -6.62 8.20 5.66
CA GLU A 17 -6.47 6.82 5.21
C GLU A 17 -7.60 6.47 4.24
N HIS A 18 -7.24 6.06 3.02
CA HIS A 18 -8.18 5.90 1.91
C HIS A 18 -8.28 4.45 1.46
N LEU A 19 -7.18 3.70 1.48
CA LEU A 19 -7.13 2.33 1.01
C LEU A 19 -6.08 1.53 1.78
N CYS A 20 -6.32 0.24 1.94
CA CYS A 20 -5.34 -0.72 2.44
C CYS A 20 -5.10 -1.80 1.38
N LEU A 21 -3.83 -2.01 1.04
CA LEU A 21 -3.39 -3.09 0.16
C LEU A 21 -2.71 -4.15 1.02
N VAL A 22 -3.06 -5.41 0.80
CA VAL A 22 -2.47 -6.55 1.53
C VAL A 22 -1.94 -7.60 0.56
N LYS A 23 -0.83 -8.25 0.92
CA LYS A 23 -0.33 -9.44 0.24
C LYS A 23 -0.68 -10.68 1.08
N PRO A 24 -1.87 -11.28 0.89
CA PRO A 24 -2.39 -12.32 1.78
C PRO A 24 -1.58 -13.62 1.72
N ASP A 25 -0.92 -13.87 0.59
CA ASP A 25 -0.16 -15.09 0.35
C ASP A 25 1.22 -15.06 1.04
N ALA A 26 1.59 -13.95 1.68
CA ALA A 26 2.82 -13.78 2.45
C ALA A 26 2.51 -13.61 3.94
N VAL A 27 2.11 -14.70 4.60
CA VAL A 27 1.93 -14.71 6.06
C VAL A 27 3.30 -14.87 6.72
N LEU A 28 3.67 -13.89 7.53
CA LEU A 28 4.95 -13.83 8.25
C LEU A 28 4.63 -13.66 9.73
N GLU A 29 5.38 -14.38 10.58
CA GLU A 29 5.20 -14.31 12.03
C GLU A 29 5.76 -13.02 12.64
N ALA A 30 6.83 -12.48 12.06
CA ALA A 30 7.44 -11.23 12.50
C ALA A 30 6.85 -10.03 11.75
N GLU A 31 6.37 -9.04 12.50
CA GLU A 31 5.87 -7.77 11.97
C GLU A 31 6.95 -7.02 11.19
N ASP A 32 8.16 -6.90 11.74
CA ASP A 32 9.29 -6.21 11.10
C ASP A 32 9.62 -6.79 9.71
N ALA A 33 9.53 -8.12 9.56
CA ALA A 33 9.75 -8.77 8.28
C ALA A 33 8.64 -8.46 7.27
N ALA A 34 7.39 -8.35 7.74
CA ALA A 34 6.27 -7.96 6.90
C ALA A 34 6.39 -6.51 6.43
N SER A 35 6.81 -5.61 7.31
CA SER A 35 7.06 -4.19 7.03
C SER A 35 8.23 -4.01 6.05
N ALA A 36 9.35 -4.72 6.25
CA ALA A 36 10.49 -4.64 5.33
C ALA A 36 10.12 -5.08 3.90
N ILE A 37 9.26 -6.08 3.75
CA ILE A 37 8.78 -6.53 2.44
C ILE A 37 7.85 -5.49 1.80
N SER A 38 6.90 -4.92 2.55
CA SER A 38 6.01 -3.89 2.01
C SER A 38 6.76 -2.63 1.61
N GLU A 39 7.73 -2.19 2.41
CA GLU A 39 8.59 -1.05 2.10
C GLU A 39 9.42 -1.28 0.83
N LYS A 40 10.02 -2.47 0.70
CA LYS A 40 10.80 -2.82 -0.50
C LYS A 40 9.96 -2.76 -1.76
N HIS A 41 8.80 -3.41 -1.77
CA HIS A 41 7.91 -3.41 -2.94
C HIS A 41 7.37 -2.01 -3.25
N LEU A 42 7.08 -1.22 -2.22
CA LEU A 42 6.64 0.16 -2.39
C LEU A 42 7.74 1.05 -2.97
N ALA A 43 8.99 0.87 -2.53
CA ALA A 43 10.14 1.57 -3.10
C ALA A 43 10.37 1.19 -4.57
N ASP A 44 10.24 -0.09 -4.92
CA ASP A 44 10.36 -0.55 -6.31
C ASP A 44 9.23 0.00 -7.19
N ALA A 45 7.99 0.00 -6.70
CA ALA A 45 6.86 0.62 -7.39
C ALA A 45 7.07 2.14 -7.58
N ARG A 46 7.62 2.84 -6.58
CA ARG A 46 7.93 4.28 -6.67
C ARG A 46 9.00 4.59 -7.72
N LYS A 47 9.95 3.69 -7.99
CA LYS A 47 10.94 3.89 -9.06
C LYS A 47 10.28 4.03 -10.43
N ILE A 48 9.14 3.37 -10.64
CA ILE A 48 8.37 3.47 -11.90
C ILE A 48 7.83 4.90 -12.06
N LEU A 49 7.24 5.49 -11.00
CA LEU A 49 6.77 6.88 -11.01
C LEU A 49 7.92 7.86 -11.27
N ASN A 50 9.05 7.67 -10.59
CA ASN A 50 10.23 8.52 -10.74
C ASN A 50 10.86 8.42 -12.14
N SER A 51 10.64 7.32 -12.85
CA SER A 51 11.12 7.11 -14.22
C SER A 51 10.16 7.66 -15.29
N GLY A 52 9.12 8.41 -14.88
CA GLY A 52 8.10 8.95 -15.77
C GLY A 52 6.91 8.02 -16.04
N GLY A 53 6.80 6.91 -15.31
CA GLY A 53 5.64 6.02 -15.37
C GLY A 53 4.39 6.63 -14.75
N SER A 54 3.24 6.08 -15.11
CA SER A 54 1.94 6.57 -14.64
C SER A 54 1.54 5.97 -13.29
N SER A 55 0.55 6.58 -12.61
CA SER A 55 -0.07 5.99 -11.43
C SER A 55 -0.70 4.60 -11.70
N GLN A 56 -1.06 4.32 -12.95
CA GLN A 56 -1.55 3.02 -13.37
C GLN A 56 -0.43 1.98 -13.39
N ASP A 57 0.76 2.32 -13.88
CA ASP A 57 1.92 1.43 -13.89
C ASP A 57 2.38 1.11 -12.46
N PHE A 58 2.36 2.11 -11.58
CA PHE A 58 2.55 1.92 -10.15
C PHE A 58 1.55 0.90 -9.58
N ALA A 59 0.25 1.07 -9.84
CA ALA A 59 -0.78 0.16 -9.34
C ALA A 59 -0.66 -1.26 -9.92
N ILE A 60 -0.26 -1.38 -11.19
CA ILE A 60 0.00 -2.68 -11.84
C ILE A 60 1.19 -3.38 -11.17
N SER A 61 2.27 -2.66 -10.86
CA SER A 61 3.46 -3.26 -10.21
C SER A 61 3.12 -3.89 -8.84
N LEU A 62 2.35 -3.19 -8.00
CA LEU A 62 1.90 -3.74 -6.73
C LEU A 62 0.94 -4.92 -6.90
N ARG A 63 0.07 -4.88 -7.92
CA ARG A 63 -0.81 -6.01 -8.24
C ARG A 63 -0.02 -7.24 -8.71
N GLN A 64 1.05 -7.06 -9.49
CA GLN A 64 1.95 -8.15 -9.92
C GLN A 64 2.68 -8.76 -8.72
N GLU A 65 3.05 -7.94 -7.74
CA GLU A 65 3.52 -8.40 -6.43
C GLU A 65 2.43 -9.09 -5.58
N GLY A 66 1.20 -9.24 -6.08
CA GLY A 66 0.13 -9.97 -5.40
C GLY A 66 -0.58 -9.16 -4.32
N TYR A 67 -0.39 -7.83 -4.28
CA TYR A 67 -1.18 -6.98 -3.42
C TYR A 67 -2.64 -6.90 -3.92
N LYS A 68 -3.56 -7.03 -2.98
CA LYS A 68 -5.01 -6.94 -3.19
C LYS A 68 -5.55 -5.82 -2.31
N SER A 69 -6.50 -5.06 -2.84
CA SER A 69 -7.22 -4.07 -2.04
C SER A 69 -8.18 -4.77 -1.09
N LEU A 70 -8.16 -4.37 0.18
CA LEU A 70 -9.19 -4.75 1.15
C LEU A 70 -10.41 -3.85 0.94
N SER A 71 -11.50 -4.42 0.42
CA SER A 71 -12.77 -3.73 0.19
C SER A 71 -13.50 -3.35 1.49
N ASP A 72 -13.27 -4.12 2.56
CA ASP A 72 -13.93 -3.92 3.85
C ASP A 72 -13.06 -3.18 4.87
N PHE A 73 -11.96 -2.56 4.42
CA PHE A 73 -11.12 -1.76 5.30
C PHE A 73 -11.90 -0.52 5.76
N ARG A 74 -12.35 -0.55 7.01
CA ARG A 74 -12.98 0.60 7.67
C ARG A 74 -11.98 1.17 8.66
N VAL A 75 -11.55 2.40 8.40
CA VAL A 75 -10.78 3.21 9.35
C VAL A 75 -11.71 3.52 10.51
N VAL A 76 -11.49 2.88 11.65
CA VAL A 76 -12.20 3.22 12.88
C VAL A 76 -11.53 4.48 13.41
N LYS A 77 -12.27 5.59 13.49
CA LYS A 77 -11.77 6.76 14.21
C LYS A 77 -11.69 6.38 15.68
N ASP A 78 -10.49 6.42 16.26
CA ASP A 78 -10.35 6.37 17.72
C ASP A 78 -11.14 7.54 18.33
N ALA A 79 -11.93 7.24 19.35
CA ALA A 79 -12.87 8.15 20.00
C ALA A 79 -12.19 9.06 21.03
#